data_AF-Q6FJB5-F1
#
_entry.id   AF-Q6FJB5-F1
#
_cell.length_a   1.000
_cell.length_b   1.000
_cell.length_c   1.000
_cell.angle_alpha   90.00
_cell.angle_beta   90.00
_cell.angle_gamma   90.00
#
_symmetry.space_group_name_H-M   'P 1'
#
loop_
_entity.id
_entity.type
_entity.pdbx_description
1 polymer ?
#
loop_
_entity_poly.entity_id
_entity_poly.type
_entity_poly.pdbx_seq_one_letter_code
_entity_poly.pdbx_strand_id
1 'polypeptide(L)'
;MDRTYDVVVVGAGIAGLKAASVLTQSGKSCLVIESRDRIGGRLCTVTGYNGARYDLGASWHHDTLTNRLFAEEVQLAAVDGADSTPQMFSGGATHCSASSASSASSASTGGNSAGVYAPFVFDDDDPLIVDKIRGSLGDVTIRLIADEIEKFIELYFHSEYTAELSDDNDSQHSHEGFPRADMPLFDMLLMYLQQRAPFLTDDQMWYGIQYARYMELWHGVSWYQLSSRDSFFGHQGRNAFVMNYDTIYNRIHGQIRTELGTVQLNSTVTKIENAGAHTTVSYTTSSASGAEDTQHGQHGAAGQQHTVQCSYVIVTIPQSLLSEGAVEFKPPLVPQISAALQKMHFGSLGKVVFEFEECCWDLHTAKIVAVAHAAADTRAEFTALLRKESREKNYTAQRLQALVQDVKQLLGDDAVRHDCWNQPLLFVNMAKTTGVPSLMMLMAPPLTHYIESLHDSHQVYEFFKPVLSQIMSVCNAPGHIINGLDIAGGVAGDDANVSDKGPILRNVIVTDWTNDPYSKGAYSACYAGDDALDMFLAMSNGQSSRVRFAGEHTILDGAGCAYGAWESGEREANYILKQMK
;
A
#
# COMPACT_ATOMS: atom_id res chain seq x y z
N MET A 1 -42.75 -0.42 -6.25
CA MET A 1 -42.62 -1.78 -5.68
C MET A 1 -41.25 -1.84 -5.06
N ASP A 2 -41.16 -2.00 -3.75
CA ASP A 2 -39.87 -2.13 -3.06
C ASP A 2 -39.15 -3.36 -3.61
N ARG A 3 -38.00 -3.13 -4.25
CA ARG A 3 -37.22 -4.18 -4.91
C ARG A 3 -36.52 -4.98 -3.80
N THR A 4 -36.83 -6.26 -3.70
CA THR A 4 -36.19 -7.17 -2.72
C THR A 4 -35.06 -7.93 -3.40
N TYR A 5 -33.89 -8.00 -2.77
CA TYR A 5 -32.74 -8.77 -3.24
C TYR A 5 -32.41 -9.92 -2.28
N ASP A 6 -31.75 -10.96 -2.78
CA ASP A 6 -31.19 -11.99 -1.91
C ASP A 6 -30.05 -11.39 -1.06
N VAL A 7 -29.17 -10.60 -1.70
CA VAL A 7 -28.03 -9.97 -1.05
C VAL A 7 -27.84 -8.52 -1.52
N VAL A 8 -27.50 -7.63 -0.58
CA VAL A 8 -26.94 -6.30 -0.89
C VAL A 8 -25.46 -6.29 -0.48
N VAL A 9 -24.59 -5.84 -1.39
CA VAL A 9 -23.17 -5.64 -1.13
C VAL A 9 -22.91 -4.14 -1.04
N VAL A 10 -22.24 -3.69 0.01
CA VAL A 10 -21.88 -2.28 0.22
C VAL A 10 -20.41 -2.09 -0.11
N GLY A 11 -20.13 -1.42 -1.23
CA GLY A 11 -18.80 -1.22 -1.79
C GLY A 11 -18.52 -2.10 -3.02
N ALA A 12 -17.97 -1.50 -4.08
CA ALA A 12 -17.54 -2.16 -5.32
C ALA A 12 -16.01 -2.21 -5.45
N GLY A 13 -15.30 -2.34 -4.33
CA GLY A 13 -13.91 -2.79 -4.30
C GLY A 13 -13.79 -4.28 -4.65
N ILE A 14 -12.57 -4.80 -4.75
CA ILE A 14 -12.34 -6.21 -5.17
C ILE A 14 -13.09 -7.24 -4.30
N ALA A 15 -13.21 -6.99 -2.99
CA ALA A 15 -14.00 -7.82 -2.08
C ALA A 15 -15.48 -7.88 -2.48
N GLY A 16 -16.10 -6.71 -2.67
CA GLY A 16 -17.51 -6.61 -3.05
C GLY A 16 -17.80 -7.16 -4.44
N LEU A 17 -16.91 -6.89 -5.41
CA LEU A 17 -17.02 -7.42 -6.77
C LEU A 17 -16.92 -8.95 -6.79
N LYS A 18 -15.95 -9.53 -6.07
CA LYS A 18 -15.81 -11.00 -5.97
C LYS A 18 -17.02 -11.62 -5.28
N ALA A 19 -17.53 -11.02 -4.21
CA ALA A 19 -18.74 -11.49 -3.54
C ALA A 19 -19.96 -11.50 -4.49
N ALA A 20 -20.20 -10.40 -5.20
CA ALA A 20 -21.31 -10.29 -6.15
C ALA A 20 -21.17 -11.26 -7.34
N SER A 21 -19.94 -11.46 -7.83
CA SER A 21 -19.63 -12.43 -8.87
C SER A 21 -20.02 -13.85 -8.43
N VAL A 22 -19.58 -14.30 -7.25
CA VAL A 22 -19.90 -15.63 -6.70
C VAL A 22 -21.41 -15.82 -6.48
N LEU A 23 -22.09 -14.81 -5.92
CA LEU A 23 -23.52 -14.87 -5.63
C LEU A 23 -24.37 -14.98 -6.89
N THR A 24 -24.10 -14.15 -7.89
CA THR A 24 -24.88 -14.12 -9.14
C THR A 24 -24.62 -15.34 -10.01
N GLN A 25 -23.37 -15.84 -10.07
CA GLN A 25 -23.05 -17.12 -10.69
C GLN A 25 -23.82 -18.29 -10.05
N SER A 26 -24.11 -18.20 -8.75
CA SER A 26 -24.91 -19.18 -8.01
C SER A 26 -26.43 -18.94 -8.11
N GLY A 27 -26.89 -18.03 -8.97
CA GLY A 27 -28.30 -17.78 -9.23
C GLY A 27 -28.99 -16.87 -8.22
N LYS A 28 -28.25 -16.15 -7.36
CA LYS A 28 -28.81 -15.22 -6.36
C LYS A 28 -28.85 -13.79 -6.88
N SER A 29 -29.93 -13.09 -6.56
CA SER A 29 -30.09 -11.67 -6.89
C SER A 29 -29.23 -10.79 -5.97
N CYS A 30 -28.45 -9.88 -6.55
CA CYS A 30 -27.46 -9.09 -5.85
C CYS A 30 -27.49 -7.62 -6.28
N LEU A 31 -27.55 -6.69 -5.33
CA LEU A 31 -27.32 -5.27 -5.59
C LEU A 31 -26.00 -4.86 -4.95
N VAL A 32 -25.07 -4.33 -5.74
CA VAL A 32 -23.84 -3.70 -5.23
C VAL A 32 -24.06 -2.20 -5.21
N ILE A 33 -23.84 -1.55 -4.06
CA ILE A 33 -23.99 -0.11 -3.88
C ILE A 33 -22.61 0.50 -3.62
N GLU A 34 -22.15 1.38 -4.50
CA GLU A 34 -20.84 2.02 -4.42
C GLU A 34 -20.98 3.55 -4.37
N SER A 35 -20.29 4.15 -3.41
CA SER A 35 -20.34 5.60 -3.19
C SER A 35 -19.67 6.37 -4.32
N ARG A 36 -18.57 5.86 -4.88
CA ARG A 36 -17.85 6.49 -6.00
C ARG A 36 -18.59 6.33 -7.33
N ASP A 37 -18.17 7.11 -8.30
CA ASP A 37 -18.56 7.03 -9.71
C ASP A 37 -17.82 5.92 -10.48
N ARG A 38 -17.01 5.10 -9.79
CA ARG A 38 -16.20 4.03 -10.35
C ARG A 38 -16.18 2.79 -9.44
N ILE A 39 -15.92 1.64 -10.05
CA ILE A 39 -15.59 0.40 -9.33
C ILE A 39 -14.09 0.34 -8.98
N GLY A 40 -13.67 -0.72 -8.28
CA GLY A 40 -12.27 -1.01 -7.95
C GLY A 40 -11.84 -0.52 -6.57
N GLY A 41 -12.45 0.55 -6.05
CA GLY A 41 -12.14 1.10 -4.73
C GLY A 41 -10.68 1.53 -4.63
N ARG A 42 -9.92 0.91 -3.72
CA ARG A 42 -8.46 1.11 -3.55
C ARG A 42 -7.61 0.45 -4.65
N LEU A 43 -8.23 -0.21 -5.63
CA LEU A 43 -7.61 -0.55 -6.90
C LEU A 43 -8.03 0.53 -7.91
N CYS A 44 -7.07 1.34 -8.37
CA CYS A 44 -7.33 2.44 -9.27
C CYS A 44 -6.14 2.61 -10.22
N THR A 45 -6.38 2.29 -11.49
CA THR A 45 -5.42 2.52 -12.57
C THR A 45 -5.73 3.85 -13.24
N VAL A 46 -4.75 4.74 -13.31
CA VAL A 46 -4.86 6.03 -14.02
C VAL A 46 -4.09 6.00 -15.32
N THR A 47 -4.43 6.92 -16.23
CA THR A 47 -3.70 7.15 -17.47
C THR A 47 -2.94 8.47 -17.37
N GLY A 48 -1.64 8.44 -17.61
CA GLY A 48 -0.74 9.59 -17.57
C GLY A 48 -0.28 10.06 -18.95
N TYR A 49 0.92 10.60 -19.00
CA TYR A 49 1.58 11.10 -20.20
C TYR A 49 1.73 10.01 -21.27
N ASN A 50 1.48 10.37 -22.54
CA ASN A 50 1.51 9.45 -23.69
C ASN A 50 0.71 8.14 -23.53
N GLY A 51 -0.34 8.14 -22.69
CA GLY A 51 -1.20 6.98 -22.48
C GLY A 51 -0.60 5.91 -21.56
N ALA A 52 0.51 6.22 -20.87
CA ALA A 52 1.08 5.34 -19.86
C ALA A 52 0.07 5.07 -18.73
N ARG A 53 0.10 3.88 -18.13
CA ARG A 53 -0.88 3.44 -17.14
C ARG A 53 -0.21 3.09 -15.82
N TYR A 54 -0.78 3.55 -14.71
CA TYR A 54 -0.22 3.35 -13.38
C TYR A 54 -1.29 2.95 -12.38
N ASP A 55 -1.01 1.94 -11.57
CA ASP A 55 -1.83 1.62 -10.40
C ASP A 55 -1.45 2.53 -9.23
N LEU A 56 -2.31 3.51 -8.94
CA LEU A 56 -2.15 4.41 -7.79
C LEU A 56 -2.53 3.72 -6.46
N GLY A 57 -3.27 2.61 -6.55
CA GLY A 57 -3.64 1.74 -5.45
C GLY A 57 -2.63 0.62 -5.18
N ALA A 58 -3.09 -0.62 -5.04
CA ALA A 58 -2.20 -1.78 -5.05
C ALA A 58 -1.55 -1.98 -6.43
N SER A 59 -0.27 -2.37 -6.49
CA SER A 59 0.46 -2.63 -7.75
C SER A 59 1.14 -4.00 -7.82
N TRP A 60 1.14 -4.76 -6.74
CA TRP A 60 1.75 -6.09 -6.70
C TRP A 60 0.73 -7.16 -6.35
N HIS A 61 0.95 -8.36 -6.87
CA HIS A 61 0.58 -9.59 -6.22
C HIS A 61 1.70 -9.97 -5.25
N HIS A 62 1.43 -9.87 -3.95
CA HIS A 62 2.29 -10.42 -2.90
C HIS A 62 2.06 -11.91 -2.73
N ASP A 63 3.00 -12.60 -2.07
CA ASP A 63 2.86 -13.99 -1.63
C ASP A 63 2.53 -14.97 -2.76
N THR A 64 3.25 -14.86 -3.89
CA THR A 64 2.92 -15.59 -5.13
C THR A 64 2.92 -17.12 -5.02
N LEU A 65 3.43 -17.72 -3.93
CA LEU A 65 3.30 -19.16 -3.69
C LEU A 65 1.93 -19.58 -3.13
N THR A 66 1.25 -18.70 -2.40
CA THR A 66 -0.01 -19.01 -1.70
C THR A 66 -1.18 -18.13 -2.13
N ASN A 67 -0.91 -17.01 -2.80
CA ASN A 67 -1.91 -16.07 -3.28
C ASN A 67 -2.83 -16.70 -4.35
N ARG A 68 -4.08 -16.97 -3.97
CA ARG A 68 -5.08 -17.60 -4.85
C ARG A 68 -5.50 -16.71 -6.01
N LEU A 69 -5.54 -15.39 -5.82
CA LEU A 69 -5.83 -14.45 -6.91
C LEU A 69 -4.73 -14.47 -7.96
N PHE A 70 -3.47 -14.48 -7.55
CA PHE A 70 -2.34 -14.63 -8.47
C PHE A 70 -2.36 -15.98 -9.19
N ALA A 71 -2.67 -17.07 -8.47
CA ALA A 71 -2.82 -18.38 -9.09
C ALA A 71 -3.91 -18.40 -10.18
N GLU A 72 -5.01 -17.66 -10.00
CA GLU A 72 -6.01 -17.48 -11.06
C GLU A 72 -5.45 -16.72 -12.28
N GLU A 73 -4.69 -15.62 -12.08
CA GLU A 73 -4.03 -14.92 -13.20
C GLU A 73 -3.09 -15.83 -13.99
N VAL A 74 -2.29 -16.64 -13.29
CA VAL A 74 -1.35 -17.58 -13.92
C VAL A 74 -2.09 -18.65 -14.71
N GLN A 75 -3.19 -19.18 -14.18
CA GLN A 75 -4.01 -20.18 -14.88
C GLN A 75 -4.64 -19.58 -16.15
N LEU A 76 -5.15 -18.35 -16.06
CA LEU A 76 -5.74 -17.65 -17.19
C LEU A 76 -4.70 -17.36 -18.29
N ALA A 77 -3.49 -16.96 -17.89
CA ALA A 77 -2.37 -16.79 -18.82
C ALA A 77 -1.97 -18.09 -19.53
N ALA A 78 -2.04 -19.24 -18.83
CA ALA A 78 -1.69 -20.54 -19.40
C ALA A 78 -2.74 -21.05 -20.42
N VAL A 79 -4.03 -20.75 -20.21
CA VAL A 79 -5.14 -21.21 -21.08
C VAL A 79 -5.21 -20.42 -22.39
N ASP A 80 -4.77 -19.16 -22.41
CA ASP A 80 -4.83 -18.28 -23.60
C ASP A 80 -3.83 -18.66 -24.72
N GLY A 81 -2.86 -19.55 -24.44
CA GLY A 81 -2.23 -20.39 -25.46
C GLY A 81 -1.46 -19.70 -26.60
N ALA A 82 -0.50 -18.83 -26.30
CA ALA A 82 0.60 -18.54 -27.22
C ALA A 82 1.90 -19.15 -26.68
N ASP A 83 2.80 -19.58 -27.57
CA ASP A 83 4.19 -20.06 -27.33
C ASP A 83 5.10 -19.12 -26.51
N SER A 84 4.54 -18.12 -25.83
CA SER A 84 5.18 -17.32 -24.81
C SER A 84 4.87 -17.92 -23.44
N THR A 85 5.90 -18.37 -22.72
CA THR A 85 5.94 -18.23 -21.26
C THR A 85 5.25 -16.91 -20.87
N PRO A 86 4.31 -16.87 -19.89
CA PRO A 86 3.59 -15.66 -19.51
C PRO A 86 4.61 -14.55 -19.44
N GLN A 87 4.55 -13.53 -20.31
CA GLN A 87 5.70 -12.69 -20.69
C GLN A 87 6.53 -12.33 -19.46
N MET A 88 7.47 -13.22 -19.15
CA MET A 88 8.26 -13.20 -17.94
C MET A 88 9.40 -12.34 -18.40
N PHE A 89 9.24 -11.02 -18.25
CA PHE A 89 10.36 -10.12 -18.39
C PHE A 89 11.31 -10.43 -17.24
N SER A 90 12.18 -11.42 -17.44
CA SER A 90 13.42 -11.49 -16.69
C SER A 90 14.16 -10.20 -17.04
N GLY A 91 14.28 -9.27 -16.09
CA GLY A 91 14.96 -8.00 -16.27
C GLY A 91 16.35 -8.22 -16.87
N GLY A 92 16.46 -8.09 -18.18
CA GLY A 92 17.63 -8.42 -18.95
C GLY A 92 17.64 -7.53 -20.18
N ALA A 93 18.48 -6.51 -20.14
CA ALA A 93 18.67 -5.56 -21.24
C ALA A 93 19.03 -6.31 -22.53
N THR A 94 18.13 -6.32 -23.52
CA THR A 94 18.57 -6.41 -24.91
C THR A 94 19.15 -5.05 -25.27
N HIS A 95 20.47 -5.01 -25.45
CA HIS A 95 21.24 -3.89 -25.96
C HIS A 95 20.45 -3.02 -26.95
N CYS A 96 20.16 -1.79 -26.55
CA CYS A 96 19.84 -0.72 -27.49
C CYS A 96 21.09 -0.43 -28.33
N SER A 97 21.26 -1.16 -29.44
CA SER A 97 22.12 -0.70 -30.52
C SER A 97 21.26 0.13 -31.47
N ALA A 98 21.55 1.43 -31.53
CA ALA A 98 20.95 2.35 -32.47
C ALA A 98 21.28 1.90 -33.91
N SER A 99 20.34 1.22 -34.57
CA SER A 99 20.21 1.26 -36.02
C SER A 99 18.87 0.70 -36.48
N SER A 100 18.24 1.42 -37.39
CA SER A 100 16.97 1.14 -38.08
C SER A 100 15.68 1.19 -37.24
N ALA A 101 15.19 2.43 -37.10
CA ALA A 101 13.76 2.69 -37.13
C ALA A 101 13.16 2.12 -38.44
N SER A 102 12.54 0.94 -38.36
CA SER A 102 11.47 0.52 -39.26
C SER A 102 10.81 -0.73 -38.70
N SER A 103 9.48 -0.67 -38.56
CA SER A 103 8.55 -1.72 -38.13
C SER A 103 8.59 -2.15 -36.66
N ALA A 104 8.36 -1.21 -35.74
CA ALA A 104 7.46 -1.50 -34.63
C ALA A 104 6.05 -1.53 -35.22
N SER A 105 5.55 -2.73 -35.55
CA SER A 105 4.14 -2.90 -35.89
C SER A 105 3.32 -2.48 -34.68
N SER A 106 2.57 -1.39 -34.86
CA SER A 106 1.42 -0.97 -34.06
C SER A 106 0.86 -2.07 -33.14
N ALA A 107 1.21 -2.04 -31.86
CA ALA A 107 0.31 -2.53 -30.84
C ALA A 107 -0.88 -1.56 -30.87
N SER A 108 -1.97 -2.03 -31.46
CA SER A 108 -3.15 -1.25 -31.77
C SER A 108 -3.71 -0.55 -30.53
N THR A 109 -3.65 0.78 -30.55
CA THR A 109 -4.64 1.64 -29.91
C THR A 109 -5.99 1.38 -30.60
N GLY A 110 -6.80 0.51 -30.02
CA GLY A 110 -8.18 0.31 -30.45
C GLY A 110 -8.71 -1.09 -30.14
N GLY A 111 -9.71 -1.17 -29.27
CA GLY A 111 -10.52 -2.37 -29.12
C GLY A 111 -10.72 -2.78 -27.68
N ASN A 112 -11.97 -2.73 -27.25
CA ASN A 112 -12.51 -3.16 -25.96
C ASN A 112 -12.47 -4.70 -25.82
N SER A 113 -11.30 -5.33 -25.98
CA SER A 113 -11.07 -6.72 -25.56
C SER A 113 -10.41 -6.66 -24.19
N ALA A 114 -11.20 -6.74 -23.13
CA ALA A 114 -10.68 -7.01 -21.80
C ALA A 114 -9.77 -8.24 -21.90
N GLY A 115 -8.47 -8.05 -21.65
CA GLY A 115 -7.51 -9.15 -21.62
C GLY A 115 -7.99 -10.25 -20.67
N VAL A 116 -7.75 -11.51 -21.03
CA VAL A 116 -8.19 -12.66 -20.22
C VAL A 116 -7.49 -12.68 -18.85
N TYR A 117 -6.26 -12.16 -18.78
CA TYR A 117 -5.45 -12.01 -17.57
C TYR A 117 -4.74 -10.66 -17.54
N ALA A 118 -4.26 -10.25 -16.36
CA ALA A 118 -3.38 -9.10 -16.21
C ALA A 118 -1.90 -9.54 -16.32
N PRO A 119 -1.13 -9.03 -17.29
CA PRO A 119 0.31 -9.26 -17.36
C PRO A 119 1.03 -8.84 -16.06
N PHE A 120 2.14 -9.50 -15.75
CA PHE A 120 2.94 -9.20 -14.56
C PHE A 120 4.43 -9.46 -14.76
N VAL A 121 5.27 -8.84 -13.94
CA VAL A 121 6.73 -9.05 -13.88
C VAL A 121 7.15 -9.38 -12.46
N PHE A 122 7.96 -10.42 -12.27
CA PHE A 122 8.48 -10.74 -10.94
C PHE A 122 9.47 -9.68 -10.46
N ASP A 123 9.32 -9.32 -9.19
CA ASP A 123 10.01 -8.23 -8.55
C ASP A 123 11.29 -8.70 -7.85
N ASP A 124 12.22 -9.24 -8.65
CA ASP A 124 13.38 -10.03 -8.21
C ASP A 124 14.69 -9.23 -8.10
N ASP A 125 14.66 -7.93 -8.40
CA ASP A 125 15.86 -7.11 -8.39
C ASP A 125 16.35 -6.76 -7.00
N ASP A 126 17.67 -6.82 -6.84
CA ASP A 126 18.36 -6.26 -5.68
C ASP A 126 18.19 -4.73 -5.64
N PRO A 127 17.84 -4.16 -4.47
CA PRO A 127 17.62 -2.73 -4.35
C PRO A 127 18.94 -1.95 -4.40
N LEU A 128 18.99 -0.93 -5.25
CA LEU A 128 20.04 0.09 -5.18
C LEU A 128 19.77 1.01 -3.99
N ILE A 129 20.66 0.99 -2.99
CA ILE A 129 20.56 1.85 -1.81
C ILE A 129 21.28 3.17 -2.06
N VAL A 130 20.57 4.30 -1.94
CA VAL A 130 21.06 5.65 -2.25
C VAL A 130 21.04 6.54 -1.02
N ASP A 131 22.16 7.21 -0.75
CA ASP A 131 22.33 8.24 0.27
C ASP A 131 22.57 9.62 -0.37
N LYS A 132 22.10 10.68 0.31
CA LYS A 132 22.19 12.08 -0.10
C LYS A 132 23.60 12.54 -0.45
N ILE A 133 24.62 12.08 0.29
CA ILE A 133 26.02 12.55 0.14
C ILE A 133 26.89 11.48 -0.51
N ARG A 134 26.80 10.23 -0.05
CA ARG A 134 27.66 9.14 -0.53
C ARG A 134 27.25 8.59 -1.90
N GLY A 135 26.03 8.88 -2.36
CA GLY A 135 25.49 8.26 -3.57
C GLY A 135 25.11 6.81 -3.30
N SER A 136 25.54 5.89 -4.16
CA SER A 136 25.31 4.46 -3.93
C SER A 136 26.10 3.98 -2.71
N LEU A 137 25.41 3.30 -1.77
CA LEU A 137 26.05 2.75 -0.57
C LEU A 137 26.66 1.36 -0.77
N GLY A 138 26.53 0.76 -1.97
CA GLY A 138 26.83 -0.64 -2.18
C GLY A 138 25.86 -1.56 -1.44
N ASP A 139 25.87 -2.84 -1.79
CA ASP A 139 24.65 -3.64 -1.65
C ASP A 139 24.70 -4.67 -0.50
N VAL A 140 25.82 -5.37 -0.33
CA VAL A 140 25.83 -6.60 0.48
C VAL A 140 25.80 -6.34 1.98
N THR A 141 26.62 -5.41 2.50
CA THR A 141 26.82 -5.31 3.95
C THR A 141 25.63 -4.69 4.68
N ILE A 142 24.94 -3.71 4.08
CA ILE A 142 23.78 -3.04 4.71
C ILE A 142 22.57 -3.98 4.75
N ARG A 143 22.32 -4.72 3.66
CA ARG A 143 21.26 -5.72 3.60
C ARG A 143 21.42 -6.81 4.65
N LEU A 144 22.64 -7.32 4.85
CA LEU A 144 22.92 -8.30 5.90
C LEU A 144 22.58 -7.79 7.31
N ILE A 145 22.69 -6.49 7.57
CA ILE A 145 22.28 -5.93 8.87
C ILE A 145 20.75 -5.93 9.00
N ALA A 146 20.00 -5.62 7.93
CA ALA A 146 18.55 -5.71 7.96
C ALA A 146 18.07 -7.16 8.16
N ASP A 147 18.71 -8.14 7.52
CA ASP A 147 18.41 -9.57 7.74
C ASP A 147 18.68 -9.98 9.21
N GLU A 148 19.78 -9.48 9.80
CA GLU A 148 20.08 -9.73 11.22
C GLU A 148 19.07 -9.07 12.15
N ILE A 149 18.62 -7.84 11.82
CA ILE A 149 17.56 -7.12 12.56
C ILE A 149 16.26 -7.91 12.52
N GLU A 150 15.84 -8.38 11.35
CA GLU A 150 14.65 -9.23 11.21
C GLU A 150 14.75 -10.45 12.12
N LYS A 151 15.90 -11.14 12.08
CA LYS A 151 16.10 -12.33 12.93
C LYS A 151 16.14 -11.99 14.42
N PHE A 152 16.67 -10.83 14.78
CA PHE A 152 16.68 -10.34 16.16
C PHE A 152 15.26 -10.11 16.67
N ILE A 153 14.40 -9.48 15.85
CA ILE A 153 12.99 -9.23 16.16
C ILE A 153 12.21 -10.55 16.27
N GLU A 154 12.43 -11.46 15.32
CA GLU A 154 11.83 -12.80 15.34
C GLU A 154 12.15 -13.51 16.66
N LEU A 155 13.43 -13.56 17.04
CA LEU A 155 13.87 -14.17 18.31
C LEU A 155 13.29 -13.46 19.54
N TYR A 156 13.13 -12.13 19.49
CA TYR A 156 12.54 -11.38 20.58
C TYR A 156 11.11 -11.82 20.88
N PHE A 157 10.28 -12.02 19.84
CA PHE A 157 8.86 -12.35 20.00
C PHE A 157 8.56 -13.85 20.01
N HIS A 158 9.40 -14.68 19.40
CA HIS A 158 9.13 -16.12 19.20
C HIS A 158 10.03 -17.05 20.01
N SER A 159 11.06 -16.56 20.70
CA SER A 159 11.84 -17.42 21.59
C SER A 159 11.18 -17.54 22.96
N GLU A 160 11.00 -18.79 23.41
CA GLU A 160 10.67 -19.09 24.82
C GLU A 160 11.79 -18.67 25.79
N TYR A 161 12.97 -18.27 25.29
CA TYR A 161 14.23 -18.47 26.01
C TYR A 161 14.90 -17.22 26.60
N THR A 162 14.36 -16.01 26.51
CA THR A 162 15.15 -14.84 26.94
C THR A 162 14.50 -14.09 28.13
N ALA A 163 14.56 -14.76 29.28
CA ALA A 163 14.13 -14.29 30.62
C ALA A 163 15.05 -13.23 31.26
N GLU A 164 15.90 -12.55 30.50
CA GLU A 164 16.96 -11.68 31.04
C GLU A 164 16.59 -10.19 31.12
N LEU A 165 15.37 -9.79 30.72
CA LEU A 165 14.91 -8.39 30.80
C LEU A 165 13.94 -8.11 31.97
N SER A 166 13.63 -9.11 32.82
CA SER A 166 12.82 -8.89 34.02
C SER A 166 13.72 -8.48 35.19
N ASP A 167 13.69 -7.19 35.54
CA ASP A 167 14.31 -6.60 36.75
C ASP A 167 13.56 -6.98 38.06
N ASP A 168 12.61 -7.91 37.99
CA ASP A 168 11.81 -8.29 39.15
C ASP A 168 12.53 -9.34 39.99
N ASN A 169 13.08 -8.88 41.13
CA ASN A 169 13.44 -9.71 42.27
C ASN A 169 12.23 -10.43 42.92
N ASP A 170 11.06 -10.43 42.29
CA ASP A 170 9.88 -11.14 42.76
C ASP A 170 9.89 -12.57 42.24
N SER A 171 10.71 -13.38 42.91
CA SER A 171 10.89 -14.82 42.71
C SER A 171 9.64 -15.66 43.06
N GLN A 172 8.45 -15.23 42.65
CA GLN A 172 7.21 -16.01 42.77
C GLN A 172 6.29 -16.02 41.53
N HIS A 173 6.64 -15.34 40.45
CA HIS A 173 5.88 -15.43 39.19
C HIS A 173 6.77 -15.75 37.99
N SER A 174 7.26 -16.99 37.94
CA SER A 174 7.53 -17.63 36.66
C SER A 174 6.20 -17.79 35.91
N HIS A 175 5.74 -16.72 35.26
CA HIS A 175 4.58 -16.81 34.39
C HIS A 175 4.99 -17.50 33.09
N GLU A 176 4.50 -18.73 32.96
CA GLU A 176 4.33 -19.45 31.71
C GLU A 176 3.89 -18.50 30.58
N GLY A 177 4.63 -18.51 29.45
CA GLY A 177 4.07 -18.30 28.11
C GLY A 177 3.38 -16.97 27.75
N PHE A 178 3.54 -15.88 28.50
CA PHE A 178 3.00 -14.58 28.07
C PHE A 178 3.89 -13.93 26.98
N PRO A 179 3.32 -13.43 25.88
CA PRO A 179 4.09 -12.73 24.85
C PRO A 179 4.70 -11.46 25.42
N ARG A 180 5.93 -11.13 25.01
CA ARG A 180 6.58 -9.88 25.41
C ARG A 180 5.72 -8.68 25.03
N ALA A 181 5.82 -7.63 25.84
CA ALA A 181 5.24 -6.33 25.47
C ALA A 181 5.80 -5.91 24.12
N ASP A 182 4.90 -5.56 23.21
CA ASP A 182 5.25 -4.96 21.93
C ASP A 182 5.75 -3.52 22.13
N MET A 183 6.50 -3.02 21.16
CA MET A 183 7.09 -1.68 21.19
C MET A 183 7.21 -1.11 19.78
N PRO A 184 7.32 0.22 19.61
CA PRO A 184 7.58 0.81 18.31
C PRO A 184 8.85 0.26 17.66
N LEU A 185 8.87 0.12 16.33
CA LEU A 185 10.03 -0.34 15.58
C LEU A 185 11.28 0.48 15.90
N PHE A 186 11.15 1.80 16.09
CA PHE A 186 12.24 2.67 16.52
C PHE A 186 12.92 2.18 17.81
N ASP A 187 12.14 1.88 18.85
CA ASP A 187 12.65 1.41 20.15
C ASP A 187 13.35 0.05 20.00
N MET A 188 12.77 -0.84 19.20
CA MET A 188 13.34 -2.16 18.89
C MET A 188 14.67 -2.08 18.14
N LEU A 189 14.79 -1.17 17.17
CA LEU A 189 16.05 -0.94 16.44
C LEU A 189 17.15 -0.36 17.36
N LEU A 190 16.78 0.50 18.31
CA LEU A 190 17.74 1.00 19.30
C LEU A 190 18.16 -0.08 20.29
N MET A 191 17.24 -0.97 20.69
CA MET A 191 17.58 -2.14 21.49
C MET A 191 18.55 -3.08 20.74
N TYR A 192 18.31 -3.32 19.44
CA TYR A 192 19.23 -4.07 18.58
C TYR A 192 20.62 -3.42 18.58
N LEU A 193 20.71 -2.12 18.31
CA LEU A 193 22.00 -1.41 18.28
C LEU A 193 22.68 -1.39 19.65
N GLN A 194 21.94 -1.25 20.74
CA GLN A 194 22.50 -1.27 22.10
C GLN A 194 23.23 -2.60 22.36
N GLN A 195 22.67 -3.72 21.90
CA GLN A 195 23.24 -5.05 22.11
C GLN A 195 24.30 -5.44 21.07
N ARG A 196 24.17 -4.95 19.83
CA ARG A 196 24.98 -5.38 18.69
C ARG A 196 26.06 -4.39 18.27
N ALA A 197 26.03 -3.15 18.76
CA ALA A 197 27.02 -2.13 18.41
C ALA A 197 28.48 -2.63 18.48
N PRO A 198 28.95 -3.42 19.48
CA PRO A 198 30.33 -3.91 19.51
C PRO A 198 30.78 -4.72 18.28
N PHE A 199 29.83 -5.28 17.52
CA PHE A 199 30.08 -6.10 16.33
C PHE A 199 29.88 -5.33 15.01
N LEU A 200 29.35 -4.10 15.09
CA LEU A 200 29.04 -3.27 13.94
C LEU A 200 30.05 -2.15 13.78
N THR A 201 30.30 -1.72 12.55
CA THR A 201 30.99 -0.46 12.22
C THR A 201 30.04 0.73 12.33
N ASP A 202 30.58 1.95 12.40
CA ASP A 202 29.77 3.17 12.45
C ASP A 202 28.93 3.39 11.18
N ASP A 203 29.37 2.87 10.03
CA ASP A 203 28.58 2.86 8.79
C ASP A 203 27.42 1.87 8.90
N GLN A 204 27.67 0.65 9.38
CA GLN A 204 26.64 -0.38 9.56
C GLN A 204 25.57 0.04 10.57
N MET A 205 25.97 0.65 11.69
CA MET A 205 25.03 1.13 12.71
C MET A 205 24.08 2.19 12.16
N TRP A 206 24.59 3.12 11.35
CA TRP A 206 23.78 4.19 10.78
C TRP A 206 22.93 3.70 9.62
N TYR A 207 23.56 3.19 8.56
CA TYR A 207 22.85 2.84 7.33
C TYR A 207 22.01 1.57 7.47
N GLY A 208 22.38 0.64 8.36
CA GLY A 208 21.60 -0.56 8.65
C GLY A 208 20.20 -0.21 9.16
N ILE A 209 20.09 0.72 10.12
CA ILE A 209 18.77 1.13 10.62
C ILE A 209 18.01 2.01 9.63
N GLN A 210 18.68 2.91 8.90
CA GLN A 210 17.98 3.74 7.91
C GLN A 210 17.43 2.89 6.76
N TYR A 211 18.10 1.78 6.43
CA TYR A 211 17.59 0.80 5.48
C TYR A 211 16.48 -0.08 6.09
N ALA A 212 16.58 -0.49 7.35
CA ALA A 212 15.52 -1.24 8.04
C ALA A 212 14.18 -0.47 8.11
N ARG A 213 14.23 0.88 8.11
CA ARG A 213 13.05 1.74 7.97
C ARG A 213 12.30 1.58 6.65
N TYR A 214 12.82 0.82 5.69
CA TYR A 214 12.07 0.37 4.51
C TYR A 214 10.73 -0.28 4.89
N MET A 215 10.61 -0.86 6.10
CA MET A 215 9.33 -1.37 6.62
C MET A 215 8.25 -0.30 6.79
N GLU A 216 8.59 0.99 6.93
CA GLU A 216 7.61 2.08 6.90
C GLU A 216 6.80 2.06 5.59
N LEU A 217 7.44 1.66 4.48
CA LEU A 217 6.85 1.62 3.14
C LEU A 217 6.05 0.34 2.86
N TRP A 218 6.23 -0.71 3.67
CA TRP A 218 5.36 -1.89 3.66
C TRP A 218 4.06 -1.66 4.43
N HIS A 219 4.10 -0.81 5.46
CA HIS A 219 2.97 -0.60 6.37
C HIS A 219 2.23 0.72 6.14
N GLY A 220 2.89 1.71 5.54
CA GLY A 220 2.38 3.08 5.51
C GLY A 220 2.27 3.66 6.91
N VAL A 221 3.22 3.35 7.80
CA VAL A 221 3.27 3.79 9.20
C VAL A 221 4.68 4.20 9.56
N SER A 222 4.85 5.30 10.29
CA SER A 222 6.15 5.74 10.81
C SER A 222 6.72 4.72 11.80
N TRP A 223 8.03 4.48 11.76
CA TRP A 223 8.74 3.60 12.70
C TRP A 223 8.56 3.98 14.19
N TYR A 224 8.11 5.19 14.50
CA TYR A 224 7.79 5.63 15.86
C TYR A 224 6.46 5.09 16.39
N GLN A 225 5.62 4.56 15.51
CA GLN A 225 4.30 4.01 15.84
C GLN A 225 4.17 2.54 15.43
N LEU A 226 4.85 2.14 14.34
CA LEU A 226 4.79 0.79 13.77
C LEU A 226 5.12 -0.27 14.83
N SER A 227 4.22 -1.24 15.00
CA SER A 227 4.42 -2.43 15.85
C SER A 227 5.69 -3.18 15.43
N SER A 228 6.60 -3.41 16.38
CA SER A 228 7.78 -4.25 16.10
C SER A 228 7.37 -5.69 15.85
N ARG A 229 6.35 -6.18 16.57
CA ARG A 229 5.84 -7.54 16.42
C ARG A 229 5.30 -7.82 15.03
N ASP A 230 4.65 -6.84 14.43
CA ASP A 230 3.98 -6.97 13.12
C ASP A 230 4.81 -6.36 11.97
N SER A 231 5.97 -5.75 12.26
CA SER A 231 6.80 -5.05 11.26
C SER A 231 7.53 -5.96 10.27
N PHE A 232 7.94 -7.16 10.69
CA PHE A 232 8.60 -8.13 9.83
C PHE A 232 7.77 -9.41 9.80
N PHE A 233 7.24 -9.74 8.62
CA PHE A 233 6.46 -10.94 8.39
C PHE A 233 6.99 -11.70 7.17
N GLY A 234 6.88 -13.02 7.19
CA GLY A 234 7.44 -13.87 6.15
C GLY A 234 6.65 -13.80 4.85
N HIS A 235 7.23 -13.22 3.81
CA HIS A 235 6.69 -13.26 2.44
C HIS A 235 6.68 -14.70 1.89
N GLN A 236 5.53 -15.17 1.44
CA GLN A 236 5.36 -16.51 0.88
C GLN A 236 5.66 -16.50 -0.63
N GLY A 237 6.95 -16.39 -0.95
CA GLY A 237 7.45 -16.33 -2.32
C GLY A 237 7.76 -14.92 -2.78
N ARG A 238 7.86 -14.75 -4.11
CA ARG A 238 8.19 -13.47 -4.74
C ARG A 238 6.97 -12.55 -4.79
N ASN A 239 7.21 -11.27 -5.06
CA ASN A 239 6.17 -10.34 -5.47
C ASN A 239 6.12 -10.27 -7.01
N ALA A 240 4.94 -10.05 -7.58
CA ALA A 240 4.77 -9.83 -9.02
C ALA A 240 4.07 -8.49 -9.26
N PHE A 241 4.76 -7.57 -9.94
CA PHE A 241 4.23 -6.26 -10.33
C PHE A 241 3.18 -6.44 -11.44
N VAL A 242 1.98 -5.90 -11.26
CA VAL A 242 0.81 -6.12 -12.14
C VAL A 242 0.66 -4.98 -13.15
N MET A 243 0.31 -5.29 -14.39
CA MET A 243 0.09 -4.35 -15.48
C MET A 243 -1.28 -4.57 -16.14
N ASN A 244 -2.40 -4.17 -15.56
CA ASN A 244 -2.64 -3.44 -14.32
C ASN A 244 -3.86 -4.03 -13.59
N TYR A 245 -4.09 -3.64 -12.33
CA TYR A 245 -5.18 -4.19 -11.52
C TYR A 245 -6.59 -3.93 -12.08
N ASP A 246 -6.78 -2.92 -12.94
CA ASP A 246 -8.04 -2.69 -13.63
C ASP A 246 -8.49 -3.85 -14.50
N THR A 247 -7.54 -4.54 -15.13
CA THR A 247 -7.85 -5.73 -15.93
C THR A 247 -8.51 -6.79 -15.05
N ILE A 248 -8.00 -6.96 -13.82
CA ILE A 248 -8.51 -7.94 -12.85
C ILE A 248 -9.90 -7.54 -12.35
N TYR A 249 -10.08 -6.32 -11.82
CA TYR A 249 -11.38 -5.94 -11.25
C TYR A 249 -12.47 -5.77 -12.32
N ASN A 250 -12.12 -5.35 -13.55
CA ASN A 250 -13.07 -5.28 -14.67
C ASN A 250 -13.49 -6.69 -15.11
N ARG A 251 -12.56 -7.66 -15.13
CA ARG A 251 -12.89 -9.06 -15.42
C ARG A 251 -13.84 -9.66 -14.37
N ILE A 252 -13.57 -9.43 -13.09
CA ILE A 252 -14.46 -9.89 -12.00
C ILE A 252 -15.83 -9.23 -12.10
N HIS A 253 -15.88 -7.92 -12.40
CA HIS A 253 -17.14 -7.21 -12.63
C HIS A 253 -17.92 -7.80 -13.83
N GLY A 254 -17.25 -8.14 -14.93
CA GLY A 254 -17.86 -8.76 -16.11
C GLY A 254 -18.46 -10.16 -15.86
N GLN A 255 -18.09 -10.82 -14.76
CA GLN A 255 -18.67 -12.11 -14.34
C GLN A 255 -20.02 -11.95 -13.60
N ILE A 256 -20.40 -10.74 -13.21
CA ILE A 256 -21.68 -10.47 -12.56
C ILE A 256 -22.81 -10.59 -13.60
N ARG A 257 -23.70 -11.57 -13.41
CA ARG A 257 -24.82 -11.82 -14.35
C ARG A 257 -25.82 -10.66 -14.29
N THR A 258 -25.90 -9.85 -15.35
CA THR A 258 -26.69 -8.61 -15.40
C THR A 258 -28.19 -8.76 -15.09
N GLU A 259 -28.74 -9.96 -15.31
CA GLU A 259 -30.14 -10.29 -15.01
C GLU A 259 -30.40 -10.56 -13.52
N LEU A 260 -29.34 -10.83 -12.75
CA LEU A 260 -29.37 -11.11 -11.31
C LEU A 260 -28.62 -10.04 -10.49
N GLY A 261 -27.65 -9.37 -11.10
CA GLY A 261 -26.73 -8.45 -10.45
C GLY A 261 -26.77 -7.06 -11.05
N THR A 262 -26.69 -6.03 -10.22
CA THR A 262 -26.49 -4.65 -10.68
C THR A 262 -25.51 -3.95 -9.77
N VAL A 263 -24.56 -3.20 -10.36
CA VAL A 263 -23.68 -2.28 -9.63
C VAL A 263 -24.22 -0.87 -9.78
N GLN A 264 -24.58 -0.28 -8.65
CA GLN A 264 -25.14 1.05 -8.54
C GLN A 264 -24.06 2.00 -7.99
N LEU A 265 -23.49 2.79 -8.88
CA LEU A 265 -22.48 3.82 -8.58
C LEU A 265 -23.14 5.10 -8.04
N ASN A 266 -22.32 6.06 -7.59
CA ASN A 266 -22.77 7.36 -7.08
C ASN A 266 -23.83 7.23 -5.97
N SER A 267 -23.71 6.19 -5.16
CA SER A 267 -24.73 5.76 -4.21
C SER A 267 -24.11 5.45 -2.86
N THR A 268 -24.32 6.32 -1.87
CA THR A 268 -23.72 6.17 -0.54
C THR A 268 -24.71 5.53 0.42
N VAL A 269 -24.36 4.36 0.96
CA VAL A 269 -25.15 3.73 2.03
C VAL A 269 -25.01 4.55 3.31
N THR A 270 -26.14 4.90 3.91
CA THR A 270 -26.19 5.72 5.14
C THR A 270 -26.68 4.93 6.35
N LYS A 271 -27.51 3.89 6.15
CA LYS A 271 -28.05 3.08 7.25
C LYS A 271 -28.26 1.62 6.84
N ILE A 272 -27.93 0.69 7.75
CA ILE A 272 -28.24 -0.73 7.67
C ILE A 272 -29.07 -1.12 8.90
N GLU A 273 -30.31 -1.57 8.68
CA GLU A 273 -31.26 -1.93 9.73
C GLU A 273 -31.69 -3.38 9.60
N ASN A 274 -31.29 -4.22 10.57
CA ASN A 274 -31.65 -5.62 10.61
C ASN A 274 -32.85 -5.85 11.55
N ALA A 275 -34.05 -5.97 10.98
CA ALA A 275 -35.30 -6.19 11.69
C ALA A 275 -35.61 -7.69 11.93
N GLY A 276 -34.62 -8.58 11.77
CA GLY A 276 -34.73 -10.02 11.99
C GLY A 276 -35.30 -10.80 10.80
N ALA A 277 -36.48 -10.40 10.28
CA ALA A 277 -37.10 -11.05 9.12
C ALA A 277 -36.43 -10.65 7.79
N HIS A 278 -35.98 -9.40 7.68
CA HIS A 278 -35.29 -8.84 6.53
C HIS A 278 -34.33 -7.75 7.01
N THR A 279 -33.33 -7.44 6.19
CA THR A 279 -32.43 -6.30 6.40
C THR A 279 -32.79 -5.20 5.40
N THR A 280 -32.97 -3.98 5.91
CA THR A 280 -33.23 -2.78 5.11
C THR A 280 -31.93 -1.99 4.99
N VAL A 281 -31.55 -1.65 3.75
CA VAL A 281 -30.40 -0.80 3.45
C VAL A 281 -30.93 0.53 2.91
N SER A 282 -30.55 1.63 3.55
CA SER A 282 -30.85 3.00 3.11
C SER A 282 -29.60 3.63 2.49
N TYR A 283 -29.78 4.29 1.36
CA TYR A 283 -28.68 4.94 0.64
C TYR A 283 -29.16 6.21 -0.07
N THR A 284 -28.23 7.12 -0.36
CA THR A 284 -28.49 8.35 -1.11
C THR A 284 -27.78 8.30 -2.45
N THR A 285 -28.44 8.76 -3.51
CA THR A 285 -27.81 8.90 -4.84
C THR A 285 -27.42 10.35 -5.09
N SER A 286 -26.18 10.61 -5.46
CA SER A 286 -25.76 11.89 -6.03
C SER A 286 -26.11 11.92 -7.52
N SER A 287 -26.76 12.99 -7.99
CA SER A 287 -27.01 13.19 -9.42
C SER A 287 -25.71 13.55 -10.12
N ALA A 288 -25.32 12.79 -11.14
CA ALA A 288 -24.09 12.97 -11.94
C ALA A 288 -24.07 14.25 -12.82
N SER A 289 -24.81 15.30 -12.46
CA SER A 289 -24.88 16.55 -13.23
C SER A 289 -24.75 17.76 -12.31
N GLY A 290 -23.52 18.14 -12.04
CA GLY A 290 -23.15 19.38 -11.37
C GLY A 290 -21.69 19.65 -11.62
N ALA A 291 -21.38 20.25 -12.77
CA ALA A 291 -20.13 20.97 -12.91
C ALA A 291 -20.08 22.00 -11.76
N GLU A 292 -19.02 21.96 -10.97
CA GLU A 292 -18.81 22.87 -9.86
C GLU A 292 -18.68 24.31 -10.39
N ASP A 293 -19.76 25.08 -10.35
CA ASP A 293 -19.69 26.54 -10.44
C ASP A 293 -19.50 27.08 -9.03
N THR A 294 -18.23 27.20 -8.62
CA THR A 294 -17.81 27.63 -7.29
C THR A 294 -17.88 29.14 -7.15
N GLN A 295 -19.08 29.73 -7.15
CA GLN A 295 -19.30 31.04 -6.53
C GLN A 295 -20.64 31.08 -5.79
N HIS A 296 -20.52 31.27 -4.47
CA HIS A 296 -21.57 31.34 -3.44
C HIS A 296 -21.96 30.02 -2.77
N GLY A 297 -21.41 29.81 -1.58
CA GLY A 297 -21.76 28.72 -0.67
C GLY A 297 -23.26 28.68 -0.37
N GLN A 298 -23.94 27.76 -1.05
CA GLN A 298 -25.24 27.23 -0.67
C GLN A 298 -25.23 25.71 -0.83
N HIS A 299 -25.82 25.05 0.16
CA HIS A 299 -25.92 23.60 0.34
C HIS A 299 -26.10 22.82 -0.97
N GLY A 300 -25.19 21.86 -1.19
CA GLY A 300 -25.29 20.89 -2.28
C GLY A 300 -26.66 20.21 -2.29
N ALA A 301 -27.21 20.00 -3.49
CA ALA A 301 -28.51 19.41 -3.70
C ALA A 301 -28.66 18.10 -2.90
N ALA A 302 -29.68 18.02 -2.05
CA ALA A 302 -29.95 16.83 -1.24
C ALA A 302 -30.16 15.62 -2.16
N GLY A 303 -29.24 14.66 -2.12
CA GLY A 303 -29.33 13.43 -2.91
C GLY A 303 -30.63 12.69 -2.64
N GLN A 304 -31.20 12.07 -3.68
CA GLN A 304 -32.44 11.31 -3.52
C GLN A 304 -32.19 10.13 -2.59
N GLN A 305 -33.03 9.99 -1.55
CA GLN A 305 -32.94 8.90 -0.59
C GLN A 305 -33.71 7.68 -1.10
N HIS A 306 -33.08 6.52 -1.01
CA HIS A 306 -33.62 5.24 -1.45
C HIS A 306 -33.53 4.21 -0.33
N THR A 307 -34.41 3.22 -0.39
CA THR A 307 -34.41 2.08 0.52
C THR A 307 -34.57 0.79 -0.26
N VAL A 308 -33.85 -0.24 0.14
CA VAL A 308 -33.92 -1.58 -0.46
C VAL A 308 -34.02 -2.62 0.64
N GLN A 309 -34.79 -3.68 0.42
CA GLN A 309 -34.87 -4.82 1.33
C GLN A 309 -34.04 -5.98 0.80
N CYS A 310 -33.42 -6.72 1.70
CA CYS A 310 -32.65 -7.91 1.36
C CYS A 310 -32.66 -8.97 2.46
N SER A 311 -32.28 -10.19 2.10
CA SER A 311 -32.13 -11.28 3.06
C SER A 311 -30.81 -11.19 3.83
N TYR A 312 -29.74 -10.73 3.17
CA TYR A 312 -28.39 -10.58 3.72
C TYR A 312 -27.71 -9.31 3.20
N VAL A 313 -26.77 -8.79 3.98
CA VAL A 313 -25.88 -7.68 3.60
C VAL A 313 -24.42 -8.09 3.80
N ILE A 314 -23.58 -7.82 2.81
CA ILE A 314 -22.12 -7.90 2.93
C ILE A 314 -21.57 -6.46 2.90
N VAL A 315 -20.97 -6.02 4.00
CA VAL A 315 -20.35 -4.70 4.12
C VAL A 315 -18.87 -4.82 3.77
N THR A 316 -18.41 -4.05 2.78
CA THR A 316 -17.03 -4.08 2.28
C THR A 316 -16.32 -2.73 2.30
N ILE A 317 -16.92 -1.75 2.99
CA ILE A 317 -16.30 -0.43 3.14
C ILE A 317 -15.00 -0.54 3.96
N PRO A 318 -14.02 0.37 3.76
CA PRO A 318 -12.76 0.35 4.51
C PRO A 318 -12.95 0.42 6.03
N GLN A 319 -11.99 -0.14 6.78
CA GLN A 319 -11.95 -0.09 8.25
C GLN A 319 -12.06 1.35 8.76
N SER A 320 -11.34 2.29 8.14
CA SER A 320 -11.37 3.72 8.46
C SER A 320 -12.79 4.29 8.49
N LEU A 321 -13.63 3.96 7.49
CA LEU A 321 -15.02 4.43 7.42
C LEU A 321 -15.93 3.75 8.46
N LEU A 322 -15.67 2.47 8.76
CA LEU A 322 -16.38 1.77 9.83
C LEU A 322 -16.06 2.40 11.19
N SER A 323 -14.80 2.71 11.47
CA SER A 323 -14.36 3.33 12.72
C SER A 323 -14.96 4.73 12.92
N GLU A 324 -15.19 5.49 11.85
CA GLU A 324 -15.83 6.80 11.91
C GLU A 324 -17.36 6.76 11.97
N GLY A 325 -17.96 5.57 11.84
CA GLY A 325 -19.42 5.44 11.83
C GLY A 325 -20.08 6.01 10.56
N ALA A 326 -19.43 5.88 9.40
CA ALA A 326 -19.96 6.34 8.11
C ALA A 326 -21.32 5.71 7.74
N VAL A 327 -21.66 4.57 8.34
CA VAL A 327 -22.94 3.87 8.18
C VAL A 327 -23.59 3.68 9.55
N GLU A 328 -24.84 4.12 9.70
CA GLU A 328 -25.63 3.85 10.90
C GLU A 328 -26.10 2.38 10.93
N PHE A 329 -25.77 1.63 11.98
CA PHE A 329 -26.23 0.26 12.18
C PHE A 329 -27.39 0.21 13.20
N LYS A 330 -28.48 -0.50 12.85
CA LYS A 330 -29.60 -0.81 13.76
C LYS A 330 -29.84 -2.32 13.81
N PRO A 331 -29.61 -3.00 14.96
CA PRO A 331 -29.01 -2.48 16.19
C PRO A 331 -27.54 -2.02 15.97
N PRO A 332 -26.98 -1.20 16.88
CA PRO A 332 -25.58 -0.76 16.80
C PRO A 332 -24.60 -1.93 16.71
N LEU A 333 -23.40 -1.68 16.20
CA LEU A 333 -22.33 -2.68 16.12
C LEU A 333 -22.11 -3.37 17.47
N VAL A 334 -21.97 -4.70 17.45
CA VAL A 334 -21.74 -5.47 18.67
C VAL A 334 -20.45 -5.02 19.35
N PRO A 335 -20.35 -5.09 20.70
CA PRO A 335 -19.21 -4.56 21.44
C PRO A 335 -17.85 -5.07 20.96
N GLN A 336 -17.77 -6.31 20.50
CA GLN A 336 -16.55 -6.92 19.97
C GLN A 336 -16.04 -6.19 18.71
N ILE A 337 -16.93 -5.83 17.79
CA ILE A 337 -16.57 -5.08 16.57
C ILE A 337 -16.14 -3.67 16.93
N SER A 338 -16.92 -2.99 17.76
CA SER A 338 -16.61 -1.62 18.19
C SER A 338 -15.27 -1.55 18.96
N ALA A 339 -14.99 -2.52 19.82
CA ALA A 339 -13.72 -2.59 20.55
C ALA A 339 -12.54 -2.89 19.62
N ALA A 340 -12.70 -3.79 18.64
CA ALA A 340 -11.65 -4.08 17.68
C ALA A 340 -11.33 -2.87 16.78
N LEU A 341 -12.35 -2.14 16.31
CA LEU A 341 -12.19 -0.91 15.52
C LEU A 341 -11.48 0.22 16.29
N GLN A 342 -11.58 0.23 17.61
CA GLN A 342 -10.88 1.20 18.46
C GLN A 342 -9.41 0.83 18.72
N LYS A 343 -9.08 -0.46 18.67
CA LYS A 343 -7.71 -0.94 18.89
C LYS A 343 -6.87 -0.91 17.62
N MET A 344 -7.45 -1.23 16.46
CA MET A 344 -6.68 -1.30 15.22
C MET A 344 -6.53 0.05 14.55
N HIS A 345 -5.30 0.34 14.13
CA HIS A 345 -4.97 1.53 13.37
C HIS A 345 -5.03 1.29 11.85
N PHE A 346 -4.75 2.36 11.10
CA PHE A 346 -4.85 2.39 9.64
C PHE A 346 -3.64 3.14 9.06
N GLY A 347 -2.91 2.47 8.18
CA GLY A 347 -1.75 3.04 7.51
C GLY A 347 -2.14 3.99 6.38
N SER A 348 -1.22 4.86 5.98
CA SER A 348 -1.40 5.83 4.90
C SER A 348 -0.19 5.83 3.97
N LEU A 349 -0.01 4.71 3.26
CA LEU A 349 0.96 4.60 2.18
C LEU A 349 0.50 5.46 0.99
N GLY A 350 1.37 6.37 0.55
CA GLY A 350 1.15 7.22 -0.61
C GLY A 350 2.04 6.85 -1.79
N LYS A 351 1.70 7.37 -2.97
CA LYS A 351 2.55 7.26 -4.16
C LYS A 351 2.69 8.57 -4.92
N VAL A 352 3.83 8.71 -5.58
CA VAL A 352 4.09 9.75 -6.59
C VAL A 352 4.68 9.09 -7.83
N VAL A 353 4.15 9.39 -9.01
CA VAL A 353 4.72 8.96 -10.29
C VAL A 353 5.36 10.14 -10.97
N PHE A 354 6.64 10.02 -11.31
CA PHE A 354 7.38 10.99 -12.12
C PHE A 354 7.49 10.45 -13.55
N GLU A 355 6.81 11.07 -14.49
CA GLU A 355 6.80 10.66 -15.89
C GLU A 355 7.83 11.46 -16.69
N PHE A 356 8.71 10.77 -17.41
CA PHE A 356 9.72 11.38 -18.26
C PHE A 356 9.39 11.16 -19.74
N GLU A 357 9.93 12.00 -20.63
CA GLU A 357 9.75 11.83 -22.08
C GLU A 357 10.31 10.49 -22.56
N GLU A 358 11.52 10.14 -22.11
CA GLU A 358 12.23 8.92 -22.46
C GLU A 358 13.17 8.51 -21.33
N CYS A 359 13.66 7.27 -21.38
CA CYS A 359 14.61 6.74 -20.41
C CYS A 359 16.04 7.02 -20.90
N CYS A 360 16.77 7.85 -20.14
CA CYS A 360 18.18 8.15 -20.39
C CYS A 360 19.07 7.81 -19.18
N TRP A 361 18.62 6.92 -18.29
CA TRP A 361 19.35 6.42 -17.13
C TRP A 361 19.54 4.91 -17.20
N ASP A 362 20.47 4.40 -16.41
CA ASP A 362 20.80 2.97 -16.36
C ASP A 362 19.65 2.11 -15.85
N LEU A 363 19.48 0.95 -16.48
CA LEU A 363 18.45 -0.04 -16.14
C LEU A 363 19.00 -1.20 -15.31
N HIS A 364 20.00 -0.93 -14.45
CA HIS A 364 20.62 -1.96 -13.62
C HIS A 364 19.67 -2.54 -12.57
N THR A 365 18.76 -1.74 -12.02
CA THR A 365 17.77 -2.20 -11.04
C THR A 365 16.40 -1.56 -11.27
N ALA A 366 15.35 -2.31 -10.94
CA ALA A 366 13.97 -1.90 -10.84
C ALA A 366 13.65 -1.27 -9.47
N LYS A 367 14.50 -1.48 -8.45
CA LYS A 367 14.26 -1.03 -7.07
C LYS A 367 15.35 -0.09 -6.60
N ILE A 368 14.96 1.08 -6.13
CA ILE A 368 15.88 2.06 -5.58
C ILE A 368 15.33 2.52 -4.23
N VAL A 369 16.13 2.35 -3.17
CA VAL A 369 15.78 2.78 -1.81
C VAL A 369 16.64 3.99 -1.47
N ALA A 370 16.01 5.16 -1.41
CA ALA A 370 16.65 6.35 -0.87
C ALA A 370 16.53 6.29 0.66
N VAL A 371 17.65 6.10 1.35
CA VAL A 371 17.65 6.04 2.83
C VAL A 371 17.59 7.45 3.41
N ALA A 372 16.99 7.57 4.58
CA ALA A 372 16.95 8.85 5.27
C ALA A 372 18.35 9.32 5.67
N HIS A 373 18.56 10.63 5.59
CA HIS A 373 19.80 11.33 5.87
C HIS A 373 19.55 12.41 6.91
N ALA A 374 20.22 12.31 8.06
CA ALA A 374 20.25 13.38 9.05
C ALA A 374 21.42 14.34 8.77
N ALA A 375 21.46 15.49 9.45
CA ALA A 375 22.57 16.43 9.31
C ALA A 375 23.93 15.76 9.62
N ALA A 376 25.00 16.25 9.01
CA ALA A 376 26.33 15.61 9.04
C ALA A 376 26.86 15.35 10.47
N ASP A 377 26.62 16.27 11.41
CA ASP A 377 27.07 16.15 12.80
C ASP A 377 26.25 15.10 13.59
N THR A 378 24.99 14.88 13.22
CA THR A 378 24.06 13.97 13.90
C THR A 378 24.54 12.52 13.86
N ARG A 379 25.16 12.10 12.74
CA ARG A 379 25.60 10.72 12.57
C ARG A 379 26.72 10.34 13.54
N ALA A 380 27.72 11.20 13.69
CA ALA A 380 28.86 10.93 14.57
C ALA A 380 28.44 10.93 16.04
N GLU A 381 27.54 11.85 16.42
CA GLU A 381 26.96 11.89 17.77
C GLU A 381 26.11 10.64 18.05
N PHE A 382 25.34 10.19 17.06
CA PHE A 382 24.51 8.99 17.16
C PHE A 382 25.34 7.73 17.42
N THR A 383 26.41 7.51 16.64
CA THR A 383 27.28 6.34 16.84
C THR A 383 28.03 6.45 18.16
N ALA A 384 28.53 7.63 18.54
CA ALA A 384 29.21 7.84 19.81
C ALA A 384 28.32 7.52 21.02
N LEU A 385 27.04 7.93 20.99
CA LEU A 385 26.05 7.62 22.03
C LEU A 385 25.85 6.11 22.20
N LEU A 386 25.65 5.39 21.09
CA LEU A 386 25.45 3.93 21.11
C LEU A 386 26.72 3.16 21.51
N ARG A 387 27.91 3.66 21.13
CA ARG A 387 29.19 3.09 21.57
C ARG A 387 29.41 3.26 23.07
N LYS A 388 28.88 4.34 23.66
CA LYS A 388 28.90 4.56 25.11
C LYS A 388 27.93 3.60 25.79
N GLU A 389 26.69 3.52 25.33
CA GLU A 389 25.67 2.64 25.92
C GLU A 389 26.03 1.14 25.81
N SER A 390 26.58 0.68 24.70
CA SER A 390 26.95 -0.74 24.53
C SER A 390 28.11 -1.22 25.42
N ARG A 391 28.86 -0.33 26.07
CA ARG A 391 29.87 -0.71 27.08
C ARG A 391 29.23 -1.16 28.38
N GLU A 392 27.99 -0.75 28.59
CA GLU A 392 27.25 -1.02 29.80
C GLU A 392 26.52 -2.34 29.62
N LYS A 393 27.09 -3.42 30.16
CA LYS A 393 26.62 -4.80 29.96
C LYS A 393 25.27 -5.13 30.63
N ASN A 394 24.60 -4.15 31.23
CA ASN A 394 23.30 -4.32 31.88
C ASN A 394 22.23 -3.56 31.09
N TYR A 395 21.42 -4.29 30.32
CA TYR A 395 20.36 -3.75 29.48
C TYR A 395 19.03 -3.84 30.21
N THR A 396 18.48 -2.70 30.64
CA THR A 396 17.17 -2.63 31.32
C THR A 396 16.19 -1.77 30.52
N ALA A 397 14.88 -1.98 30.74
CA ALA A 397 13.84 -1.19 30.08
C ALA A 397 14.00 0.32 30.33
N GLN A 398 14.40 0.72 31.54
CA GLN A 398 14.64 2.13 31.89
C GLN A 398 15.78 2.74 31.07
N ARG A 399 16.86 1.97 30.83
CA ARG A 399 17.99 2.42 30.03
C ARG A 399 17.64 2.52 28.55
N LEU A 400 16.88 1.55 28.02
CA LEU A 400 16.38 1.63 26.65
C LEU A 400 15.54 2.91 26.46
N GLN A 401 14.63 3.20 27.39
CA GLN A 401 13.82 4.40 27.32
C GLN A 401 14.66 5.69 27.43
N ALA A 402 15.69 5.73 28.27
CA ALA A 402 16.62 6.86 28.30
C ALA A 402 17.35 7.04 26.96
N LEU A 403 17.87 5.96 26.37
CA LEU A 403 18.51 5.97 25.04
C LEU A 403 17.53 6.44 23.95
N VAL A 404 16.29 5.97 23.96
CA VAL A 404 15.22 6.40 23.04
C VAL A 404 15.00 7.91 23.11
N GLN A 405 14.95 8.48 24.32
CA GLN A 405 14.78 9.93 24.50
C GLN A 405 16.00 10.71 23.99
N ASP A 406 17.22 10.28 24.34
CA ASP A 406 18.46 10.93 23.90
C ASP A 406 18.58 10.92 22.37
N VAL A 407 18.27 9.78 21.73
CA VAL A 407 18.30 9.65 20.27
C VAL A 407 17.18 10.48 19.62
N LYS A 408 15.96 10.51 20.16
CA LYS A 408 14.89 11.38 19.64
C LYS A 408 15.27 12.85 19.71
N GLN A 409 15.88 13.29 20.82
CA GLN A 409 16.37 14.65 20.96
C GLN A 409 17.47 14.97 19.93
N LEU A 410 18.40 14.03 19.71
CA LEU A 410 19.46 14.14 18.72
C LEU A 410 18.92 14.20 17.28
N LEU A 411 17.96 13.34 16.96
CA LEU A 411 17.31 13.30 15.66
C LEU A 411 16.36 14.47 15.44
N GLY A 412 15.88 15.14 16.48
CA GLY A 412 14.92 16.27 16.43
C GLY A 412 13.46 15.84 16.28
N ASP A 413 12.51 16.70 16.70
CA ASP A 413 11.07 16.42 16.63
C ASP A 413 10.59 16.09 15.20
N ASP A 414 9.73 15.07 15.11
CA ASP A 414 9.08 14.58 13.89
C ASP A 414 8.25 15.62 13.13
N ALA A 415 7.83 16.69 13.80
CA ALA A 415 6.66 17.46 13.39
C ALA A 415 6.89 18.39 12.17
N VAL A 416 8.13 18.71 11.80
CA VAL A 416 8.38 19.67 10.70
C VAL A 416 9.66 19.34 9.95
N ARG A 417 9.58 18.38 9.03
CA ARG A 417 10.72 17.99 8.21
C ARG A 417 10.35 17.91 6.73
N HIS A 418 10.11 19.09 6.15
CA HIS A 418 9.89 19.30 4.72
C HIS A 418 11.17 19.08 3.85
N ASP A 419 11.93 18.02 4.10
CA ASP A 419 13.00 17.56 3.20
C ASP A 419 12.73 16.09 2.84
N CYS A 420 12.76 15.80 1.54
CA CYS A 420 12.59 14.47 0.96
C CYS A 420 13.56 13.42 1.53
N TRP A 421 14.70 13.83 2.10
CA TRP A 421 15.69 12.94 2.71
C TRP A 421 15.46 12.61 4.19
N ASN A 422 14.41 13.09 4.86
CA ASN A 422 14.23 12.80 6.29
C ASN A 422 13.60 11.41 6.58
N GLN A 423 13.07 10.77 5.56
CA GLN A 423 12.39 9.48 5.61
C GLN A 423 12.85 8.63 4.43
N PRO A 424 12.78 7.29 4.55
CA PRO A 424 13.06 6.43 3.42
C PRO A 424 12.02 6.60 2.32
N LEU A 425 12.46 6.46 1.06
CA LEU A 425 11.60 6.44 -0.11
C LEU A 425 11.96 5.23 -0.97
N LEU A 426 10.95 4.51 -1.48
CA LEU A 426 11.14 3.43 -2.44
C LEU A 426 10.73 3.93 -3.81
N PHE A 427 11.63 3.82 -4.78
CA PHE A 427 11.35 4.07 -6.18
C PHE A 427 11.37 2.75 -6.95
N VAL A 428 10.32 2.55 -7.74
CA VAL A 428 10.24 1.53 -8.78
C VAL A 428 10.64 2.18 -10.10
N ASN A 429 11.74 1.71 -10.69
CA ASN A 429 12.18 2.12 -12.01
C ASN A 429 11.35 1.41 -13.07
N MET A 430 10.23 2.04 -13.45
CA MET A 430 9.26 1.49 -14.40
C MET A 430 9.88 1.25 -15.78
N ALA A 431 10.97 1.96 -16.13
CA ALA A 431 11.64 1.74 -17.41
C ALA A 431 12.26 0.35 -17.50
N LYS A 432 12.77 -0.19 -16.38
CA LYS A 432 13.25 -1.58 -16.33
C LYS A 432 12.08 -2.57 -16.19
N THR A 433 11.11 -2.25 -15.34
CA THR A 433 10.01 -3.17 -15.00
C THR A 433 9.02 -3.37 -16.16
N THR A 434 8.60 -2.28 -16.80
CA THR A 434 7.49 -2.27 -17.77
C THR A 434 7.84 -1.59 -19.09
N GLY A 435 9.06 -1.06 -19.23
CA GLY A 435 9.48 -0.29 -20.41
C GLY A 435 8.96 1.16 -20.44
N VAL A 436 8.23 1.60 -19.41
CA VAL A 436 7.66 2.95 -19.33
C VAL A 436 8.68 3.90 -18.69
N PRO A 437 9.06 5.04 -19.33
CA PRO A 437 10.06 5.97 -18.81
C PRO A 437 9.54 6.76 -17.60
N SER A 438 9.44 6.11 -16.45
CA SER A 438 8.88 6.70 -15.23
C SER A 438 9.51 6.12 -13.97
N LEU A 439 9.45 6.89 -12.89
CA LEU A 439 9.74 6.42 -11.55
C LEU A 439 8.46 6.46 -10.72
N MET A 440 8.02 5.32 -10.20
CA MET A 440 6.92 5.25 -9.24
C MET A 440 7.50 5.20 -7.83
N MET A 441 7.25 6.22 -7.03
CA MET A 441 7.73 6.36 -5.66
C MET A 441 6.64 5.98 -4.66
N LEU A 442 7.00 5.24 -3.61
CA LEU A 442 6.18 5.00 -2.42
C LEU A 442 6.69 5.85 -1.25
N MET A 443 5.76 6.34 -0.43
CA MET A 443 6.03 7.14 0.75
C MET A 443 5.12 6.77 1.92
N ALA A 444 5.57 6.99 3.15
CA ALA A 444 4.82 6.73 4.38
C ALA A 444 4.52 8.02 5.17
N PRO A 445 3.59 8.01 6.12
CA PRO A 445 3.29 9.15 6.98
C PRO A 445 4.48 9.54 7.86
N PRO A 446 4.62 10.84 8.22
CA PRO A 446 3.69 11.94 7.93
C PRO A 446 3.80 12.49 6.50
N LEU A 447 4.81 12.09 5.72
CA LEU A 447 5.08 12.64 4.39
C LEU A 447 3.88 12.49 3.44
N THR A 448 3.20 11.33 3.48
CA THR A 448 2.01 11.11 2.63
C THR A 448 0.99 12.23 2.76
N HIS A 449 0.57 12.57 3.97
CA HIS A 449 -0.43 13.62 4.21
C HIS A 449 0.04 14.98 3.71
N TYR A 450 1.31 15.31 3.90
CA TYR A 450 1.88 16.56 3.40
C TYR A 450 1.86 16.61 1.87
N ILE A 451 2.34 15.56 1.19
CA ILE A 451 2.43 15.55 -0.27
C ILE A 451 1.06 15.47 -0.94
N GLU A 452 0.11 14.69 -0.40
CA GLU A 452 -1.27 14.67 -0.92
C GLU A 452 -1.99 16.01 -0.71
N SER A 453 -1.55 16.84 0.25
CA SER A 453 -2.04 18.22 0.41
C SER A 453 -1.46 19.21 -0.61
N LEU A 454 -0.38 18.84 -1.31
CA LEU A 454 0.20 19.65 -2.39
C LEU A 454 -0.56 19.36 -3.70
N HIS A 455 -1.50 20.23 -4.06
CA HIS A 455 -2.30 20.09 -5.29
C HIS A 455 -1.58 20.61 -6.56
N ASP A 456 -0.28 20.92 -6.48
CA ASP A 456 0.50 21.47 -7.58
C ASP A 456 1.72 20.58 -7.88
N SER A 457 1.75 20.02 -9.09
CA SER A 457 2.84 19.16 -9.59
C SER A 457 4.21 19.85 -9.53
N HIS A 458 4.28 21.18 -9.67
CA HIS A 458 5.54 21.93 -9.55
C HIS A 458 6.09 21.91 -8.13
N GLN A 459 5.22 22.10 -7.12
CA GLN A 459 5.61 22.03 -5.72
C GLN A 459 6.07 20.63 -5.32
N VAL A 460 5.36 19.61 -5.78
CA VAL A 460 5.73 18.20 -5.56
C VAL A 460 7.07 17.90 -6.20
N TYR A 461 7.29 18.31 -7.45
CA TYR A 461 8.57 18.13 -8.11
C TYR A 461 9.71 18.84 -7.38
N GLU A 462 9.56 20.12 -7.03
CA GLU A 462 10.63 20.86 -6.34
C GLU A 462 10.96 20.26 -4.97
N PHE A 463 9.97 19.67 -4.27
CA PHE A 463 10.21 18.93 -3.03
C PHE A 463 11.09 17.68 -3.24
N PHE A 464 10.81 16.88 -4.28
CA PHE A 464 11.52 15.63 -4.55
C PHE A 464 12.74 15.77 -5.46
N LYS A 465 12.96 16.94 -6.08
CA LYS A 465 14.09 17.22 -6.96
C LYS A 465 15.46 16.86 -6.37
N PRO A 466 15.75 17.06 -5.06
CA PRO A 466 17.04 16.66 -4.51
C PRO A 466 17.27 15.14 -4.56
N VAL A 467 16.27 14.33 -4.18
CA VAL A 467 16.39 12.86 -4.23
C VAL A 467 16.40 12.34 -5.66
N LEU A 468 15.55 12.89 -6.53
CA LEU A 468 15.54 12.55 -7.96
C LEU A 468 16.89 12.85 -8.63
N SER A 469 17.50 14.00 -8.33
CA SER A 469 18.80 14.37 -8.88
C SER A 469 19.91 13.40 -8.45
N GLN A 470 19.88 12.95 -7.19
CA GLN A 470 20.84 11.97 -6.69
C GLN A 470 20.64 10.60 -7.34
N ILE A 471 19.39 10.16 -7.51
CA ILE A 471 19.06 8.91 -8.21
C ILE A 471 19.55 8.97 -9.66
N MET A 472 19.25 10.05 -10.38
CA MET A 472 19.71 10.23 -11.77
C MET A 472 21.23 10.21 -11.89
N SER A 473 21.93 10.85 -10.95
CA SER A 473 23.40 10.82 -10.88
C SER A 473 23.94 9.40 -10.67
N VAL A 474 23.39 8.66 -9.70
CA VAL A 474 23.81 7.28 -9.40
C VAL A 474 23.49 6.31 -10.54
N CYS A 475 22.39 6.55 -11.27
CA CYS A 475 22.01 5.79 -12.46
C CYS A 475 22.62 6.33 -13.76
N ASN A 476 23.72 7.10 -13.67
CA ASN A 476 24.49 7.62 -14.81
C ASN A 476 23.66 8.36 -15.88
N ALA A 477 22.56 9.02 -15.49
CA ALA A 477 21.80 9.85 -16.40
C ALA A 477 22.63 11.06 -16.84
N PRO A 478 22.52 11.52 -18.11
CA PRO A 478 23.21 12.73 -18.56
C PRO A 478 22.62 13.96 -17.87
N GLY A 479 23.49 14.90 -17.51
CA GLY A 479 23.09 16.24 -17.05
C GLY A 479 22.12 16.28 -15.86
N HIS A 480 21.30 17.33 -15.82
CA HIS A 480 20.30 17.55 -14.76
C HIS A 480 18.90 17.29 -15.29
N ILE A 481 17.95 16.99 -14.39
CA ILE A 481 16.53 16.87 -14.76
C ILE A 481 16.05 18.21 -15.32
N ILE A 482 15.49 18.18 -16.52
CA ILE A 482 14.87 19.32 -17.17
C ILE A 482 13.38 19.31 -16.80
N ASN A 483 12.91 20.38 -16.12
CA ASN A 483 11.49 20.53 -15.81
C ASN A 483 10.73 20.91 -17.08
N GLY A 484 9.98 19.95 -17.64
CA GLY A 484 9.15 20.10 -18.83
C GLY A 484 7.65 20.04 -18.56
N LEU A 485 7.20 20.25 -17.32
CA LEU A 485 5.79 20.16 -16.91
C LEU A 485 4.87 21.12 -17.69
N ASP A 486 5.35 22.33 -18.01
CA ASP A 486 4.56 23.35 -18.72
C ASP A 486 4.67 23.27 -20.25
N ILE A 487 5.48 22.34 -20.79
CA ILE A 487 5.76 22.26 -22.21
C ILE A 487 4.69 21.39 -22.88
N ALA A 488 3.65 22.03 -23.41
CA ALA A 488 2.60 21.37 -24.18
C ALA A 488 3.15 20.86 -25.53
N GLY A 489 3.24 19.53 -25.69
CA GLY A 489 3.52 18.87 -26.96
C GLY A 489 5.01 18.69 -27.28
N GLY A 490 5.69 17.83 -26.51
CA GLY A 490 7.10 17.48 -26.74
C GLY A 490 8.03 18.70 -26.66
N VAL A 491 9.34 18.52 -26.65
CA VAL A 491 10.22 19.66 -26.97
C VAL A 491 10.26 19.72 -28.50
N ALA A 492 9.18 20.22 -29.11
CA ALA A 492 9.16 20.53 -30.54
C ALA A 492 9.95 21.83 -30.76
N GLY A 493 11.28 21.71 -30.74
CA GLY A 493 12.21 22.74 -31.18
C GLY A 493 13.34 22.05 -31.93
N ASP A 494 13.78 22.64 -33.03
CA ASP A 494 14.79 22.16 -33.98
C ASP A 494 16.19 21.84 -33.39
N ASP A 495 16.32 21.73 -32.06
CA ASP A 495 17.48 21.22 -31.36
C ASP A 495 17.28 19.73 -31.04
N ALA A 496 17.65 18.85 -31.98
CA ALA A 496 17.75 17.41 -31.77
C ALA A 496 18.73 16.96 -30.66
N ASN A 497 19.21 17.90 -29.83
CA ASN A 497 20.20 17.74 -28.75
C ASN A 497 19.63 18.07 -27.35
N VAL A 498 18.32 18.23 -27.15
CA VAL A 498 17.76 18.53 -25.81
C VAL A 498 17.73 17.29 -24.91
N SER A 499 17.46 16.10 -25.47
CA SER A 499 17.56 14.82 -24.76
C SER A 499 18.99 14.49 -24.31
N ASP A 500 19.99 14.87 -25.11
CA ASP A 500 21.42 14.74 -24.76
C ASP A 500 21.84 15.60 -23.55
N LYS A 501 20.97 16.51 -23.08
CA LYS A 501 21.25 17.39 -21.93
C LYS A 501 20.68 16.87 -20.61
N GLY A 502 19.81 15.85 -20.63
CA GLY A 502 19.32 15.17 -19.44
C GLY A 502 17.84 14.77 -19.46
N PRO A 503 17.38 14.05 -18.41
CA PRO A 503 16.02 13.52 -18.32
C PRO A 503 14.98 14.65 -18.28
N ILE A 504 13.99 14.60 -19.17
CA ILE A 504 12.93 15.62 -19.28
C ILE A 504 11.69 15.14 -18.54
N LEU A 505 11.32 15.80 -17.43
CA LEU A 505 10.10 15.51 -16.68
C LEU A 505 8.88 16.09 -17.41
N ARG A 506 7.84 15.28 -17.59
CA ARG A 506 6.61 15.64 -18.33
C ARG A 506 5.37 15.71 -17.48
N ASN A 507 5.28 14.91 -16.43
CA ASN A 507 4.13 14.91 -15.57
C ASN A 507 4.49 14.38 -14.17
N VAL A 508 3.69 14.77 -13.19
CA VAL A 508 3.74 14.25 -11.82
C VAL A 508 2.33 13.87 -11.41
N ILE A 509 2.14 12.61 -11.01
CA ILE A 509 0.86 12.10 -10.51
C ILE A 509 1.03 11.76 -9.04
N VAL A 510 0.12 12.23 -8.19
CA VAL A 510 0.12 11.97 -6.74
C VAL A 510 -1.14 11.20 -6.37
N THR A 511 -1.05 10.30 -5.39
CA THR A 511 -2.23 9.70 -4.77
C THR A 511 -3.04 10.73 -3.98
N ASP A 512 -4.28 10.38 -3.60
CA ASP A 512 -5.10 11.22 -2.72
C ASP A 512 -5.91 10.36 -1.74
N TRP A 513 -5.32 9.25 -1.29
CA TRP A 513 -6.05 8.25 -0.51
C TRP A 513 -6.39 8.74 0.90
N THR A 514 -5.59 9.65 1.46
CA THR A 514 -5.80 10.23 2.80
C THR A 514 -6.94 11.24 2.81
N ASN A 515 -7.12 12.01 1.73
CA ASN A 515 -8.21 12.98 1.61
C ASN A 515 -9.48 12.42 0.97
N ASP A 516 -9.40 11.31 0.23
CA ASP A 516 -10.58 10.64 -0.36
C ASP A 516 -11.56 10.21 0.76
N PRO A 517 -12.80 10.75 0.78
CA PRO A 517 -13.77 10.54 1.85
C PRO A 517 -14.25 9.10 1.96
N TYR A 518 -13.96 8.26 0.97
CA TYR A 518 -14.36 6.88 0.89
C TYR A 518 -13.16 5.91 1.05
N SER A 519 -11.97 6.40 1.40
CA SER A 519 -10.81 5.58 1.80
C SER A 519 -10.16 6.04 3.10
N LYS A 520 -9.88 7.34 3.26
CA LYS A 520 -9.28 7.93 4.46
C LYS A 520 -8.02 7.20 4.94
N GLY A 521 -7.10 6.96 4.00
CA GLY A 521 -5.86 6.22 4.19
C GLY A 521 -5.74 5.05 3.22
N ALA A 522 -4.76 4.19 3.47
CA ALA A 522 -4.38 3.11 2.57
C ALA A 522 -4.97 1.76 2.98
N TYR A 523 -4.55 1.15 4.09
CA TYR A 523 -4.96 -0.20 4.53
C TYR A 523 -4.73 -0.41 6.03
N SER A 524 -5.29 -1.48 6.61
CA SER A 524 -5.14 -1.77 8.04
C SER A 524 -3.66 -1.98 8.39
N ALA A 525 -3.21 -1.37 9.48
CA ALA A 525 -1.84 -1.49 9.96
C ALA A 525 -1.82 -1.51 11.49
N CYS A 526 -0.80 -2.14 12.06
CA CYS A 526 -0.67 -2.32 13.50
C CYS A 526 0.27 -1.25 14.09
N TYR A 527 -0.23 -0.45 15.02
CA TYR A 527 0.62 0.31 15.93
C TYR A 527 1.10 -0.59 17.07
N ALA A 528 2.16 -0.16 17.75
CA ALA A 528 2.68 -0.89 18.90
C ALA A 528 1.58 -1.14 19.95
N GLY A 529 1.30 -2.40 20.23
CA GLY A 529 0.25 -2.85 21.14
C GLY A 529 -1.11 -3.18 20.49
N ASP A 530 -1.28 -2.94 19.20
CA ASP A 530 -2.46 -3.38 18.44
C ASP A 530 -2.49 -4.91 18.31
N ASP A 531 -3.66 -5.48 18.04
CA ASP A 531 -3.82 -6.93 17.78
C ASP A 531 -4.76 -7.17 16.59
N ALA A 532 -4.18 -7.57 15.45
CA ALA A 532 -4.93 -7.86 14.23
C ALA A 532 -5.87 -9.07 14.38
N LEU A 533 -5.60 -9.99 15.32
CA LEU A 533 -6.44 -11.16 15.54
C LEU A 533 -7.81 -10.77 16.11
N ASP A 534 -7.84 -9.80 17.04
CA ASP A 534 -9.10 -9.27 17.61
C ASP A 534 -10.01 -8.73 16.50
N MET A 535 -9.45 -7.99 15.54
CA MET A 535 -10.18 -7.48 14.38
C MET A 535 -10.69 -8.60 13.47
N PHE A 536 -9.84 -9.55 13.12
CA PHE A 536 -10.24 -10.69 12.30
C PHE A 536 -11.40 -11.47 12.95
N LEU A 537 -11.30 -11.79 14.25
CA LEU A 537 -12.32 -12.54 14.97
C LEU A 537 -13.63 -11.76 15.06
N ALA A 538 -13.58 -10.45 15.31
CA ALA A 538 -14.77 -9.62 15.37
C ALA A 538 -15.48 -9.53 14.00
N MET A 539 -14.72 -9.29 12.94
CA MET A 539 -15.27 -9.08 11.59
C MET A 539 -15.77 -10.38 10.95
N SER A 540 -15.00 -11.47 11.06
CA SER A 540 -15.37 -12.77 10.47
C SER A 540 -16.60 -13.41 11.12
N ASN A 541 -16.86 -13.12 12.40
CA ASN A 541 -18.08 -13.55 13.08
C ASN A 541 -19.33 -12.79 12.61
N GLY A 542 -19.16 -11.57 12.08
CA GLY A 542 -20.24 -10.71 11.59
C GLY A 542 -21.06 -10.06 12.69
N GLN A 543 -21.82 -9.02 12.31
CA GLN A 543 -22.75 -8.32 13.22
C GLN A 543 -23.94 -9.22 13.60
N SER A 544 -24.33 -10.11 12.68
CA SER A 544 -25.33 -11.15 12.87
C SER A 544 -25.17 -12.22 11.78
N SER A 545 -26.06 -13.21 11.74
CA SER A 545 -26.12 -14.16 10.61
C SER A 545 -26.48 -13.47 9.28
N ARG A 546 -27.09 -12.27 9.30
CA ARG A 546 -27.54 -11.54 8.10
C ARG A 546 -26.64 -10.39 7.68
N VAL A 547 -25.90 -9.81 8.61
CA VAL A 547 -25.00 -8.65 8.35
C VAL A 547 -23.57 -9.11 8.53
N ARG A 548 -22.86 -9.21 7.40
CA ARG A 548 -21.53 -9.81 7.26
C ARG A 548 -20.50 -8.76 6.83
N PHE A 549 -19.22 -9.00 7.09
CA PHE A 549 -18.12 -8.11 6.71
C PHE A 549 -17.10 -8.83 5.84
N ALA A 550 -16.64 -8.14 4.80
CA ALA A 550 -15.52 -8.55 3.96
C ALA A 550 -14.63 -7.33 3.68
N GLY A 551 -13.43 -7.56 3.16
CA GLY A 551 -12.39 -6.56 2.98
C GLY A 551 -11.05 -7.03 3.54
N GLU A 552 -9.98 -6.34 3.19
CA GLU A 552 -8.61 -6.70 3.62
C GLU A 552 -8.43 -6.73 5.14
N HIS A 553 -9.19 -5.94 5.89
CA HIS A 553 -9.18 -5.89 7.36
C HIS A 553 -9.99 -7.03 8.03
N THR A 554 -10.50 -8.00 7.26
CA THR A 554 -11.41 -9.05 7.76
C THR A 554 -10.83 -10.46 7.64
N ILE A 555 -9.56 -10.60 7.29
CA ILE A 555 -8.87 -11.88 7.04
C ILE A 555 -7.47 -11.84 7.65
N LEU A 556 -6.92 -13.01 8.02
CA LEU A 556 -5.53 -13.14 8.47
C LEU A 556 -4.59 -13.32 7.27
N ASP A 557 -4.83 -14.36 6.48
CA ASP A 557 -4.05 -14.63 5.27
C ASP A 557 -4.33 -13.52 4.24
N GLY A 558 -3.32 -12.70 3.98
CA GLY A 558 -3.43 -11.54 3.10
C GLY A 558 -4.11 -10.34 3.73
N ALA A 559 -4.05 -10.19 5.06
CA ALA A 559 -4.41 -8.94 5.73
C ALA A 559 -3.70 -7.75 5.04
N GLY A 560 -4.41 -6.63 4.85
CA GLY A 560 -3.89 -5.48 4.08
C GLY A 560 -3.81 -5.65 2.56
N CYS A 561 -3.85 -6.89 2.04
CA CYS A 561 -3.57 -7.18 0.64
C CYS A 561 -4.84 -7.27 -0.24
N ALA A 562 -4.67 -7.01 -1.55
CA ALA A 562 -5.75 -7.13 -2.53
C ALA A 562 -6.33 -8.56 -2.62
N TYR A 563 -5.48 -9.59 -2.51
CA TYR A 563 -5.94 -10.98 -2.54
C TYR A 563 -6.71 -11.36 -1.27
N GLY A 564 -6.31 -10.88 -0.08
CA GLY A 564 -7.08 -11.09 1.14
C GLY A 564 -8.46 -10.43 1.07
N ALA A 565 -8.55 -9.22 0.52
CA ALA A 565 -9.84 -8.59 0.21
C ALA A 565 -10.69 -9.45 -0.74
N TRP A 566 -10.09 -9.95 -1.83
CA TRP A 566 -10.77 -10.84 -2.78
C TRP A 566 -11.26 -12.13 -2.10
N GLU A 567 -10.43 -12.80 -1.30
CA GLU A 567 -10.78 -14.04 -0.58
C GLU A 567 -11.89 -13.82 0.46
N SER A 568 -11.84 -12.70 1.19
CA SER A 568 -12.90 -12.37 2.16
C SER A 568 -14.26 -12.16 1.50
N GLY A 569 -14.30 -11.59 0.29
CA GLY A 569 -15.53 -11.46 -0.49
C GLY A 569 -16.11 -12.81 -0.90
N GLU A 570 -15.24 -13.71 -1.38
CA GLU A 570 -15.61 -15.09 -1.69
C GLU A 570 -16.08 -15.85 -0.44
N ARG A 571 -15.42 -15.66 0.70
CA ARG A 571 -15.76 -16.29 1.99
C ARG A 571 -17.20 -15.95 2.42
N GLU A 572 -17.56 -14.67 2.45
CA GLU A 572 -18.89 -14.25 2.89
C GLU A 572 -19.99 -14.64 1.89
N ALA A 573 -19.71 -14.58 0.58
CA ALA A 573 -20.62 -15.09 -0.43
C ALA A 573 -20.91 -16.59 -0.22
N ASN A 574 -19.86 -17.39 0.00
CA ASN A 574 -20.00 -18.82 0.27
C ASN A 574 -20.70 -19.13 1.59
N TYR A 575 -20.49 -18.32 2.63
CA TYR A 575 -21.24 -18.41 3.88
C TYR A 575 -22.75 -18.24 3.60
N ILE A 576 -23.14 -17.18 2.91
CA ILE A 576 -24.55 -16.89 2.62
C ILE A 576 -25.18 -17.98 1.74
N LEU A 577 -24.47 -18.46 0.72
CA LEU A 577 -24.96 -19.54 -0.14
C LEU A 577 -25.22 -20.84 0.65
N LYS A 578 -24.44 -21.11 1.70
CA LYS A 578 -24.70 -22.25 2.60
C LYS A 578 -25.93 -22.03 3.48
N GLN A 579 -26.20 -20.79 3.91
CA GLN A 579 -27.38 -20.46 4.72
C GLN A 579 -28.69 -20.43 3.91
N MET A 580 -28.61 -20.24 2.60
CA MET A 580 -29.76 -20.21 1.68
C MET A 580 -30.12 -21.57 1.08
N LYS A 581 -29.34 -22.62 1.35
CA LYS A 581 -29.65 -24.01 0.99
C LYS A 581 -30.52 -24.62 2.06
#